data_AF-A0A538GZL9-F1
#
_entry.id   AF-A0A538GZL9-F1
#
_cell.length_a   1.000
_cell.length_b   1.000
_cell.length_c   1.000
_cell.angle_alpha   90.00
_cell.angle_beta   90.00
_cell.angle_gamma   90.00
#
_symmetry.space_group_name_H-M   'P 1'
#
loop_
_entity.id
_entity.type
_entity.pdbx_description
1 polymer ?
#
loop_
_entity_poly.entity_id
_entity_poly.type
_entity_poly.pdbx_seq_one_letter_code
_entity_poly.pdbx_strand_id
1 'polypeptide(L)'
;MLLLKRLLLGVTYWRWARSVRRQSDELRAAWAYQATDRRYELVNKALRGQLDLQELSVEESNFVVSTREALEAAINRGRTPCRLTVFRGVRDFRRWSGGVRLEAGETLVGQELVQLGFSSTSLSRRVVEAEFAERGTGALLRISLPRGSPAAWLAGVGDPRHRRQMELLLPHLVPILVTRVRRDAGFVLVECEVRPEQVRR
;
A
#
# COMPACT_ATOMS: atom_id res chain seq x y z
N MET A 1 10.15 -17.20 -10.18
CA MET A 1 10.57 -16.03 -9.36
C MET A 1 9.57 -15.63 -8.26
N LEU A 2 8.24 -15.67 -8.51
CA LEU A 2 7.20 -15.31 -7.50
C LEU A 2 7.19 -16.23 -6.27
N LEU A 3 7.42 -17.54 -6.48
CA LEU A 3 7.44 -18.56 -5.41
C LEU A 3 8.58 -18.32 -4.41
N LEU A 4 9.78 -17.98 -4.91
CA LEU A 4 10.95 -17.69 -4.08
C LEU A 4 10.73 -16.44 -3.21
N LYS A 5 10.09 -15.39 -3.76
CA LYS A 5 9.72 -14.19 -2.99
C LYS A 5 8.67 -14.49 -1.92
N ARG A 6 7.68 -15.35 -2.22
CA ARG A 6 6.69 -15.83 -1.23
C ARG A 6 7.34 -16.58 -0.08
N LEU A 7 8.24 -17.50 -0.38
CA LEU A 7 8.99 -18.27 0.61
C LEU A 7 9.89 -17.35 1.43
N LEU A 8 10.65 -16.46 0.77
CA LEU A 8 11.51 -15.50 1.46
C LEU A 8 10.70 -14.62 2.40
N LEU A 9 9.58 -14.04 1.97
CA LEU A 9 8.76 -13.21 2.85
C LEU A 9 8.02 -14.02 3.90
N GLY A 10 7.50 -15.19 3.57
CA GLY A 10 6.88 -16.09 4.54
C GLY A 10 7.84 -16.46 5.67
N VAL A 11 9.10 -16.73 5.34
CA VAL A 11 10.18 -17.05 6.31
C VAL A 11 10.66 -15.78 7.03
N THR A 12 10.89 -14.68 6.32
CA THR A 12 11.49 -13.48 6.93
C THR A 12 10.48 -12.69 7.75
N TYR A 13 9.23 -12.60 7.29
CA TYR A 13 8.12 -12.06 8.07
C TYR A 13 7.52 -13.07 9.04
N TRP A 14 8.02 -14.30 9.18
CA TRP A 14 7.51 -15.24 10.19
C TRP A 14 7.69 -14.69 11.61
N ARG A 15 8.88 -14.14 11.93
CA ARG A 15 9.16 -13.52 13.23
C ARG A 15 8.28 -12.30 13.48
N TRP A 16 8.13 -11.45 12.46
CA TRP A 16 7.22 -10.30 12.51
C TRP A 16 5.76 -10.74 12.71
N ALA A 17 5.29 -11.74 11.96
CA ALA A 17 3.92 -12.22 12.05
C ALA A 17 3.64 -12.80 13.43
N ARG A 18 4.60 -13.52 14.01
CA ARG A 18 4.52 -14.00 15.39
C ARG A 18 4.48 -12.87 16.41
N SER A 19 5.24 -11.78 16.20
CA SER A 19 5.16 -10.61 17.09
C SER A 19 3.81 -9.89 16.98
N VAL A 20 3.29 -9.69 15.76
CA VAL A 20 1.98 -9.06 15.54
C VAL A 20 0.86 -9.91 16.14
N ARG A 21 0.88 -11.24 15.96
CA ARG A 21 -0.13 -12.14 16.54
C ARG A 21 -0.17 -12.14 18.07
N ARG A 22 0.90 -11.71 18.73
CA ARG A 22 0.94 -11.52 20.19
C ARG A 22 0.37 -10.16 20.63
N GLN A 23 0.21 -9.22 19.69
CA GLN A 23 -0.39 -7.91 19.92
C GLN A 23 -1.81 -7.94 19.40
N SER A 24 -2.78 -8.12 20.30
CA SER A 24 -4.18 -8.34 19.92
C SER A 24 -4.75 -7.23 19.04
N ASP A 25 -4.31 -6.00 19.27
CA ASP A 25 -4.87 -4.80 18.64
C ASP A 25 -4.40 -4.67 17.20
N GLU A 26 -3.13 -4.98 16.93
CA GLU A 26 -2.57 -4.98 15.58
C GLU A 26 -3.12 -6.09 14.71
N LEU A 27 -3.31 -7.27 15.29
CA LEU A 27 -3.94 -8.37 14.58
C LEU A 27 -5.37 -8.00 14.19
N ARG A 28 -6.15 -7.44 15.12
CA ARG A 28 -7.51 -6.98 14.85
C ARG A 28 -7.53 -5.85 13.81
N ALA A 29 -6.62 -4.88 13.90
CA ALA A 29 -6.52 -3.80 12.94
C ALA A 29 -6.17 -4.31 11.53
N ALA A 30 -5.24 -5.26 11.41
CA ALA A 30 -4.91 -5.90 10.14
C ALA A 30 -6.12 -6.62 9.52
N TRP A 31 -6.92 -7.31 10.33
CA TRP A 31 -8.14 -7.98 9.88
C TRP A 31 -9.22 -7.00 9.47
N ALA A 32 -9.49 -5.99 10.31
CA ALA A 32 -10.50 -4.98 10.04
C ALA A 32 -10.16 -4.13 8.81
N TYR A 33 -8.88 -3.84 8.60
CA TYR A 33 -8.43 -3.12 7.40
C TYR A 33 -8.60 -3.95 6.12
N GLN A 34 -8.48 -5.28 6.19
CA GLN A 34 -8.73 -6.15 5.04
C GLN A 34 -10.20 -6.57 4.90
N ALA A 35 -11.08 -6.14 5.80
CA ALA A 35 -12.48 -6.54 5.76
C ALA A 35 -13.18 -6.01 4.49
N THR A 36 -14.14 -6.78 3.98
CA THR A 36 -14.88 -6.48 2.75
C THR A 36 -15.91 -5.36 2.91
N ASP A 37 -16.09 -4.85 4.12
CA ASP A 37 -17.01 -3.76 4.48
C ASP A 37 -16.48 -2.37 4.12
N ARG A 38 -15.34 -2.29 3.42
CA ARG A 38 -14.69 -1.05 2.98
C ARG A 38 -14.26 -0.12 4.12
N ARG A 39 -14.14 -0.61 5.36
CA ARG A 39 -13.66 0.21 6.49
C ARG A 39 -12.26 0.80 6.28
N TYR A 40 -11.42 0.17 5.45
CA TYR A 40 -10.14 0.74 5.02
C TYR A 40 -10.29 2.09 4.29
N GLU A 41 -11.43 2.32 3.61
CA GLU A 41 -11.71 3.59 2.94
C GLU A 41 -11.93 4.71 3.95
N LEU A 42 -12.59 4.43 5.06
CA LEU A 42 -12.82 5.38 6.15
C LEU A 42 -11.48 5.87 6.72
N VAL A 43 -10.60 4.91 7.09
CA VAL A 43 -9.25 5.21 7.59
C VAL A 43 -8.46 6.04 6.58
N ASN A 44 -8.43 5.62 5.32
CA ASN A 44 -7.67 6.33 4.30
C ASN A 44 -8.25 7.69 3.91
N LYS A 45 -9.57 7.90 3.97
CA LYS A 45 -10.20 9.21 3.74
C LYS A 45 -9.80 10.19 4.84
N ALA A 46 -9.85 9.76 6.11
CA ALA A 46 -9.40 10.57 7.23
C ALA A 46 -7.91 10.93 7.09
N LEU A 47 -7.05 9.96 6.78
CA LEU A 47 -5.61 10.21 6.55
C LEU A 47 -5.32 11.16 5.37
N ARG A 48 -6.21 11.20 4.37
CA ARG A 48 -6.10 12.12 3.23
C ARG A 48 -6.70 13.50 3.50
N GLY A 49 -7.25 13.75 4.69
CA GLY A 49 -8.00 14.97 5.00
C GLY A 49 -9.30 15.12 4.22
N GLN A 50 -9.86 14.01 3.71
CA GLN A 50 -11.10 13.99 2.93
C GLN A 50 -12.34 13.77 3.82
N LEU A 51 -12.13 13.64 5.12
CA LEU A 51 -13.13 13.32 6.11
C LEU A 51 -12.64 13.86 7.46
N ASP A 52 -13.44 14.69 8.10
CA ASP A 52 -13.16 15.17 9.45
C ASP A 52 -13.61 14.13 10.47
N LEU A 53 -12.76 13.81 11.44
CA LEU A 53 -13.07 12.87 12.52
C LEU A 53 -14.16 13.40 13.46
N GLN A 54 -14.37 14.72 13.51
CA GLN A 54 -15.43 15.34 14.31
C GLN A 54 -16.82 15.17 13.70
N GLU A 55 -16.90 14.90 12.40
CA GLU A 55 -18.16 14.65 11.68
C GLU A 55 -18.61 13.18 11.73
N LEU A 56 -17.75 12.30 12.26
CA LEU A 56 -18.02 10.88 12.41
C LEU A 56 -18.73 10.56 13.73
N SER A 57 -19.42 9.42 13.76
CA SER A 57 -19.85 8.86 15.03
C SER A 57 -18.64 8.57 15.93
N VAL A 58 -18.85 8.57 17.25
CA VAL A 58 -17.79 8.23 18.23
C VAL A 58 -17.18 6.86 17.93
N GLU A 59 -17.99 5.89 17.52
CA GLU A 59 -17.52 4.54 17.15
C GLU A 59 -16.60 4.57 15.92
N GLU A 60 -17.00 5.27 14.86
CA GLU A 60 -16.21 5.39 13.63
C GLU A 60 -14.90 6.16 13.85
N SER A 61 -14.95 7.24 14.62
CA SER A 61 -13.76 8.02 14.98
C SER A 61 -12.76 7.18 15.78
N ASN A 62 -13.24 6.46 16.80
CA ASN A 62 -12.43 5.52 17.58
C ASN A 62 -11.86 4.40 16.72
N PHE A 63 -12.65 3.87 15.79
CA PHE A 63 -12.19 2.86 14.84
C PHE A 63 -11.05 3.38 13.97
N VAL A 64 -11.17 4.60 13.42
CA VAL A 64 -10.13 5.20 12.57
C VAL A 64 -8.84 5.41 13.35
N VAL A 65 -8.92 6.01 14.53
CA VAL A 65 -7.74 6.29 15.37
C VAL A 65 -7.04 5.00 15.79
N SER A 66 -7.77 4.07 16.41
CA SER A 66 -7.20 2.81 16.89
C SER A 66 -6.62 1.95 15.75
N THR A 67 -7.30 1.88 14.61
CA THR A 67 -6.81 1.13 13.45
C THR A 67 -5.55 1.77 12.87
N ARG A 68 -5.50 3.11 12.77
CA ARG A 68 -4.33 3.84 12.31
C ARG A 68 -3.12 3.54 13.20
N GLU A 69 -3.25 3.74 14.51
CA GLU A 69 -2.16 3.56 15.48
C GLU A 69 -1.65 2.12 15.47
N ALA A 70 -2.55 1.15 15.47
CA ALA A 70 -2.19 -0.27 15.47
C ALA A 70 -1.51 -0.70 14.15
N LEU A 71 -1.97 -0.19 12.99
CA LEU A 71 -1.31 -0.47 11.71
C LEU A 71 0.05 0.22 11.61
N GLU A 72 0.19 1.46 12.09
CA GLU A 72 1.49 2.14 12.17
C GLU A 72 2.46 1.35 13.05
N ALA A 73 2.03 0.88 14.22
CA ALA A 73 2.84 0.04 15.10
C ALA A 73 3.27 -1.26 14.40
N ALA A 74 2.34 -1.96 13.73
CA ALA A 74 2.64 -3.17 12.98
C ALA A 74 3.63 -2.92 11.83
N ILE A 75 3.45 -1.84 11.07
CA ILE A 75 4.34 -1.40 9.98
C ILE A 75 5.73 -1.06 10.53
N ASN A 76 5.79 -0.33 11.65
CA ASN A 76 7.04 0.10 12.28
C ASN A 76 7.85 -1.06 12.84
N ARG A 77 7.23 -2.18 13.21
CA ARG A 77 7.97 -3.41 13.55
C ARG A 77 8.38 -4.24 12.35
N GLY A 78 7.77 -4.00 11.18
CA GLY A 78 8.07 -4.72 9.95
C GLY A 78 9.14 -4.02 9.13
N ARG A 79 10.03 -4.79 8.50
CA ARG A 79 11.08 -4.26 7.62
C ARG A 79 11.22 -5.16 6.40
N THR A 80 11.29 -4.57 5.21
CA THR A 80 11.54 -5.34 3.99
C THR A 80 12.91 -6.02 4.08
N PRO A 81 13.03 -7.33 3.85
CA PRO A 81 14.27 -8.06 4.11
C PRO A 81 15.34 -7.84 3.05
N CYS A 82 14.92 -7.41 1.87
CA CYS A 82 15.75 -7.13 0.70
C CYS A 82 15.07 -6.03 -0.12
N ARG A 83 15.72 -5.61 -1.22
CA ARG A 83 15.07 -4.76 -2.21
C ARG A 83 13.88 -5.51 -2.80
N LEU A 84 12.70 -4.89 -2.77
CA LEU A 84 11.47 -5.46 -3.29
C LEU A 84 10.91 -4.59 -4.42
N THR A 85 10.12 -5.22 -5.28
CA THR A 85 9.24 -4.53 -6.20
C THR A 85 7.83 -4.91 -5.83
N VAL A 86 7.00 -3.91 -5.54
CA VAL A 86 5.58 -4.06 -5.26
C VAL A 86 4.77 -3.31 -6.29
N PHE A 87 3.50 -3.67 -6.39
CA PHE A 87 2.56 -3.17 -7.37
C PHE A 87 1.36 -2.58 -6.67
N ARG A 88 0.88 -1.44 -7.15
CA ARG A 88 -0.37 -0.84 -6.67
C ARG A 88 -1.25 -0.49 -7.86
N GLY A 89 -2.53 -0.83 -7.73
CA GLY A 89 -3.54 -0.52 -8.73
C GLY A 89 -4.19 0.82 -8.43
N VAL A 90 -4.45 1.56 -9.50
CA VAL A 90 -5.22 2.80 -9.48
C VAL A 90 -6.30 2.66 -10.54
N ARG A 91 -7.56 2.86 -10.17
CA ARG A 91 -8.71 2.73 -11.10
C ARG A 91 -8.93 3.97 -11.98
N ASP A 92 -8.45 5.12 -11.54
CA ASP A 92 -8.53 6.38 -12.28
C ASP A 92 -7.19 7.11 -12.16
N PHE A 93 -6.39 7.00 -13.21
CA PHE A 93 -5.07 7.62 -13.28
C PHE A 93 -5.18 9.13 -13.21
N ARG A 94 -6.14 9.73 -13.93
CA ARG A 94 -6.27 11.19 -14.03
C ARG A 94 -6.62 11.79 -12.68
N ARG A 95 -7.52 11.15 -11.92
CA ARG A 95 -7.83 11.58 -10.55
C ARG A 95 -6.62 11.41 -9.62
N TRP A 96 -5.92 10.30 -9.73
CA TRP A 96 -4.76 10.01 -8.87
C TRP A 96 -3.57 10.94 -9.14
N SER A 97 -3.33 11.29 -10.40
CA SER A 97 -2.20 12.12 -10.83
C SER A 97 -2.44 13.62 -10.66
N GLY A 98 -3.59 14.03 -10.14
CA GLY A 98 -3.96 15.45 -10.06
C GLY A 98 -4.32 16.07 -11.41
N GLY A 99 -4.72 15.25 -12.38
CA GLY A 99 -5.23 15.71 -13.67
C GLY A 99 -4.30 15.49 -14.86
N VAL A 100 -3.15 14.84 -14.68
CA VAL A 100 -2.12 14.67 -15.72
C VAL A 100 -2.67 13.98 -16.98
N ARG A 101 -2.37 14.57 -18.15
CA ARG A 101 -2.74 14.11 -19.50
C ARG A 101 -1.50 13.73 -20.30
N LEU A 102 -1.18 12.44 -20.35
CA LEU A 102 0.00 11.95 -21.06
C LEU A 102 -0.02 12.26 -22.57
N GLU A 103 -1.21 12.17 -23.17
CA GLU A 103 -1.49 12.55 -24.56
C GLU A 103 -1.24 14.03 -24.87
N ALA A 104 -1.27 14.91 -23.86
CA ALA A 104 -0.90 16.32 -23.99
C ALA A 104 0.61 16.55 -23.76
N GLY A 105 1.41 15.49 -23.59
CA GLY A 105 2.84 15.57 -23.29
C GLY A 105 3.18 15.84 -21.83
N GLU A 106 2.18 15.89 -20.93
CA GLU A 106 2.40 16.09 -19.51
C GLU A 106 3.06 14.84 -18.88
N THR A 107 3.88 15.06 -17.86
CA THR A 107 4.61 13.97 -17.21
C THR A 107 4.73 14.16 -15.70
N LEU A 108 4.70 13.03 -14.99
CA LEU A 108 5.01 12.96 -13.57
C LEU A 108 6.49 12.66 -13.32
N VAL A 109 7.28 12.36 -14.35
CA VAL A 109 8.69 11.96 -14.18
C VAL A 109 9.47 13.05 -13.45
N GLY A 110 10.19 12.65 -12.41
CA GLY A 110 10.95 13.55 -11.53
C GLY A 110 10.13 14.10 -10.34
N GLN A 111 8.81 13.95 -10.34
CA GLN A 111 7.97 14.40 -9.23
C GLN A 111 7.99 13.39 -8.07
N GLU A 112 7.96 13.93 -6.85
CA GLU A 112 7.70 13.16 -5.64
C GLU A 112 6.21 13.23 -5.30
N LEU A 113 5.57 12.08 -5.24
CA LEU A 113 4.16 11.97 -4.87
C LEU A 113 4.08 11.42 -3.45
N VAL A 114 3.40 12.14 -2.54
CA VAL A 114 3.22 11.69 -1.16
C VAL A 114 1.93 10.87 -1.06
N GLN A 115 2.06 9.61 -0.64
CA GLN A 115 0.89 8.76 -0.36
C GLN A 115 0.30 9.12 1.01
N LEU A 116 -0.68 10.02 1.04
CA LEU A 116 -1.24 10.54 2.31
C LEU A 116 -1.92 9.47 3.19
N GLY A 117 -2.54 8.46 2.58
CA GLY A 117 -3.07 7.29 3.30
C GLY A 117 -2.10 6.11 3.26
N PHE A 118 -2.40 5.04 3.99
CA PHE A 118 -1.65 3.80 3.84
C PHE A 118 -1.66 3.31 2.39
N SER A 119 -0.57 2.67 1.98
CA SER A 119 -0.44 2.15 0.63
C SER A 119 -0.54 0.64 0.60
N SER A 120 -1.74 0.14 0.28
CA SER A 120 -1.96 -1.27 -0.06
C SER A 120 -1.25 -1.59 -1.37
N THR A 121 -0.22 -2.43 -1.27
CA THR A 121 0.53 -2.90 -2.43
C THR A 121 0.54 -4.42 -2.47
N SER A 122 0.74 -5.00 -3.64
CA SER A 122 0.87 -6.43 -3.85
C SER A 122 2.22 -6.75 -4.45
N LEU A 123 2.78 -7.90 -4.09
CA LEU A 123 3.96 -8.45 -4.79
C LEU A 123 3.62 -9.12 -6.13
N SER A 124 2.33 -9.26 -6.44
CA SER A 124 1.84 -9.91 -7.65
C SER A 124 1.23 -8.87 -8.59
N ARG A 125 1.97 -8.52 -9.65
CA ARG A 125 1.45 -7.68 -10.75
C ARG A 125 0.11 -8.20 -11.28
N ARG A 126 0.02 -9.52 -11.49
CA ARG A 126 -1.20 -10.18 -12.01
C ARG A 126 -2.43 -9.97 -11.13
N VAL A 127 -2.26 -9.99 -9.80
CA VAL A 127 -3.36 -9.70 -8.87
C VAL A 127 -3.81 -8.26 -9.02
N VAL A 128 -2.85 -7.32 -9.08
CA VAL A 128 -3.16 -5.89 -9.20
C VAL A 128 -3.91 -5.58 -10.49
N GLU A 129 -3.45 -6.14 -11.61
CA GLU A 129 -4.12 -6.02 -12.90
C GLU A 129 -5.54 -6.58 -12.91
N ALA A 130 -5.78 -7.65 -12.16
CA ALA A 130 -7.08 -8.33 -12.16
C ALA A 130 -8.09 -7.74 -11.16
N GLU A 131 -7.62 -7.19 -10.03
CA GLU A 131 -8.51 -6.82 -8.90
C GLU A 131 -8.50 -5.30 -8.59
N PHE A 132 -7.43 -4.58 -8.93
CA PHE A 132 -7.15 -3.26 -8.34
C PHE A 132 -6.84 -2.14 -9.35
N ALA A 133 -6.67 -2.44 -10.63
CA ALA A 133 -6.49 -1.47 -11.69
C ALA A 133 -7.62 -1.59 -12.72
N GLU A 134 -7.95 -0.46 -13.36
CA GLU A 134 -8.95 -0.41 -14.42
C GLU A 134 -8.27 -0.24 -15.77
N ARG A 135 -8.70 -1.00 -16.78
CA ARG A 135 -8.13 -0.86 -18.14
C ARG A 135 -8.67 0.41 -18.79
N GLY A 136 -7.85 1.08 -19.58
CA GLY A 136 -8.18 2.31 -20.29
C GLY A 136 -8.06 3.57 -19.43
N THR A 137 -8.58 3.56 -18.20
CA THR A 137 -8.60 4.73 -17.30
C THR A 137 -7.61 4.66 -16.15
N GLY A 138 -7.17 3.46 -15.77
CA GLY A 138 -6.36 3.22 -14.58
C GLY A 138 -4.85 3.21 -14.82
N ALA A 139 -4.13 3.01 -13.71
CA ALA A 139 -2.68 2.88 -13.69
C ALA A 139 -2.21 1.71 -12.83
N LEU A 140 -1.03 1.22 -13.18
CA LEU A 140 -0.23 0.29 -12.38
C LEU A 140 1.01 1.04 -11.90
N LEU A 141 1.12 1.21 -10.59
CA LEU A 141 2.34 1.69 -9.98
C LEU A 141 3.24 0.49 -9.74
N ARG A 142 4.46 0.51 -10.30
CA ARG A 142 5.54 -0.43 -9.98
C ARG A 142 6.52 0.29 -9.07
N ILE A 143 6.51 -0.04 -7.79
CA ILE A 143 7.26 0.67 -6.76
C ILE A 143 8.46 -0.18 -6.34
N SER A 144 9.66 0.37 -6.50
CA SER A 144 10.90 -0.19 -5.97
C SER A 144 11.08 0.25 -4.51
N LEU A 145 11.13 -0.73 -3.60
CA LEU A 145 11.38 -0.53 -2.19
C LEU A 145 12.80 -0.99 -1.87
N PRO A 146 13.66 -0.15 -1.27
CA PRO A 146 14.96 -0.59 -0.77
C PRO A 146 14.81 -1.61 0.37
N ARG A 147 15.92 -2.27 0.72
CA ARG A 147 15.98 -3.12 1.92
C ARG A 147 15.76 -2.26 3.15
N GLY A 148 14.99 -2.77 4.11
CA GLY A 148 14.72 -2.11 5.38
C GLY A 148 13.56 -1.12 5.34
N SER A 149 12.82 -0.99 4.23
CA SER A 149 11.62 -0.15 4.21
C SER A 149 10.60 -0.63 5.25
N PRO A 150 9.98 0.28 6.04
CA PRO A 150 8.88 -0.08 6.91
C PRO A 150 7.70 -0.62 6.10
N ALA A 151 7.16 -1.79 6.50
CA ALA A 151 6.04 -2.42 5.83
C ALA A 151 5.44 -3.54 6.66
N ALA A 152 4.12 -3.71 6.61
CA ALA A 152 3.40 -4.82 7.21
C ALA A 152 3.00 -5.88 6.17
N TRP A 153 3.33 -7.15 6.44
CA TRP A 153 2.97 -8.27 5.56
C TRP A 153 1.57 -8.80 5.89
N LEU A 154 0.53 -8.10 5.42
CA LEU A 154 -0.85 -8.44 5.75
C LEU A 154 -1.25 -9.83 5.25
N ALA A 155 -0.70 -10.30 4.13
CA ALA A 155 -0.97 -11.68 3.68
C ALA A 155 -0.48 -12.78 4.65
N GLY A 156 0.31 -12.46 5.68
CA GLY A 156 0.74 -13.40 6.72
C GLY A 156 -0.04 -13.32 8.05
N VAL A 157 -0.74 -12.21 8.30
CA VAL A 157 -1.42 -11.95 9.60
C VAL A 157 -2.87 -11.51 9.46
N GLY A 158 -3.25 -10.90 8.36
CA GLY A 158 -4.61 -10.45 8.07
C GLY A 158 -5.56 -11.59 7.72
N ASP A 159 -6.65 -11.26 7.05
CA ASP A 159 -7.68 -12.23 6.69
C ASP A 159 -7.14 -13.30 5.73
N PRO A 160 -7.21 -14.59 6.09
CA PRO A 160 -6.74 -15.69 5.24
C PRO A 160 -7.36 -15.71 3.84
N ARG A 161 -8.59 -15.22 3.67
CA ARG A 161 -9.29 -15.14 2.38
C ARG A 161 -8.57 -14.21 1.40
N HIS A 162 -7.86 -13.20 1.92
CA HIS A 162 -7.11 -12.22 1.12
C HIS A 162 -5.63 -12.57 0.94
N ARG A 163 -5.16 -13.71 1.47
CA ARG A 163 -3.75 -14.15 1.33
C ARG A 163 -3.26 -14.23 -0.10
N ARG A 164 -4.14 -14.53 -1.06
CA ARG A 164 -3.80 -14.57 -2.50
C ARG A 164 -3.33 -13.22 -3.03
N GLN A 165 -3.80 -12.12 -2.42
CA GLN A 165 -3.48 -10.77 -2.84
C GLN A 165 -2.03 -10.41 -2.57
N MET A 166 -1.33 -11.18 -1.71
CA MET A 166 0.08 -10.94 -1.38
C MET A 166 0.32 -9.50 -0.92
N GLU A 167 -0.58 -9.01 -0.07
CA GLU A 167 -0.58 -7.62 0.34
C GLU A 167 0.59 -7.32 1.27
N LEU A 168 1.34 -6.29 0.89
CA LEU A 168 2.35 -5.61 1.68
C LEU A 168 1.85 -4.17 1.87
N LEU A 169 1.47 -3.82 3.10
CA LEU A 169 0.99 -2.50 3.45
C LEU A 169 2.19 -1.59 3.77
N LEU A 170 2.29 -0.48 3.05
CA LEU A 170 3.29 0.56 3.30
C LEU A 170 2.70 1.67 4.18
N PRO A 171 3.54 2.41 4.94
CA PRO A 171 3.05 3.49 5.78
C PRO A 171 2.35 4.58 4.97
N HIS A 172 1.58 5.38 5.69
CA HIS A 172 1.07 6.64 5.19
C HIS A 172 2.21 7.69 5.14
N LEU A 173 2.02 8.77 4.39
CA LEU A 173 3.00 9.83 4.13
C LEU A 173 4.32 9.37 3.50
N VAL A 174 4.30 8.25 2.76
CA VAL A 174 5.47 7.77 2.02
C VAL A 174 5.63 8.57 0.74
N PRO A 175 6.75 9.30 0.54
CA PRO A 175 7.07 9.90 -0.73
C PRO A 175 7.52 8.80 -1.71
N ILE A 176 7.03 8.87 -2.95
CA ILE A 176 7.50 8.03 -4.05
C ILE A 176 7.96 8.92 -5.19
N LEU A 177 9.20 8.72 -5.64
CA LEU A 177 9.72 9.40 -6.82
C LEU A 177 9.22 8.68 -8.06
N VAL A 178 8.59 9.39 -8.99
CA VAL A 178 8.23 8.85 -10.30
C VAL A 178 9.45 8.91 -11.22
N THR A 179 9.90 7.75 -11.67
CA THR A 179 11.10 7.60 -12.51
C THR A 179 10.77 7.40 -13.98
N ARG A 180 9.59 6.83 -14.27
CA ARG A 180 9.12 6.60 -15.64
C ARG A 180 7.60 6.54 -15.68
N VAL A 181 7.02 7.03 -16.77
CA VAL A 181 5.60 6.84 -17.09
C VAL A 181 5.50 6.35 -18.54
N ARG A 182 4.69 5.31 -18.77
CA ARG A 182 4.41 4.79 -20.12
C ARG A 182 3.06 4.10 -20.18
N ARG A 183 2.50 3.89 -21.37
CA ARG A 183 1.36 2.99 -21.56
C ARG A 183 1.87 1.54 -21.64
N ASP A 184 1.15 0.61 -21.02
CA ASP A 184 1.49 -0.82 -20.98
C ASP A 184 0.21 -1.66 -20.90
N ALA A 185 -0.04 -2.51 -21.90
CA ALA A 185 -1.14 -3.49 -21.91
C ALA A 185 -2.52 -2.94 -21.52
N GLY A 186 -2.84 -1.70 -21.90
CA GLY A 186 -4.12 -1.04 -21.59
C GLY A 186 -4.14 -0.26 -20.27
N PHE A 187 -3.00 -0.10 -19.59
CA PHE A 187 -2.86 0.71 -18.39
C PHE A 187 -1.82 1.82 -18.60
N VAL A 188 -1.83 2.83 -17.74
CA VAL A 188 -0.64 3.66 -17.50
C VAL A 188 0.26 2.93 -16.52
N LEU A 189 1.47 2.54 -16.93
CA LEU A 189 2.49 2.07 -16.01
C LEU A 189 3.30 3.25 -15.48
N VAL A 190 3.31 3.40 -14.16
CA VAL A 190 4.12 4.39 -13.43
C VAL A 190 5.20 3.63 -12.67
N GLU A 191 6.45 3.81 -13.06
CA GLU A 191 7.59 3.23 -12.34
C GLU A 191 8.07 4.23 -11.30
N CYS A 192 8.08 3.82 -10.04
CA CYS A 192 8.43 4.65 -8.91
C CYS A 192 9.46 4.00 -8.01
N GLU A 193 10.12 4.80 -7.18
CA GLU A 193 10.98 4.31 -6.11
C GLU A 193 10.76 5.07 -4.81
N VAL A 194 10.89 4.35 -3.69
CA VAL A 194 11.11 4.96 -2.37
C VAL A 194 12.61 5.10 -2.20
N ARG A 195 13.09 6.30 -1.87
CA ARG A 195 14.53 6.51 -1.77
C ARG A 195 15.08 5.99 -0.42
N PRO A 196 16.31 5.45 -0.37
CA PRO A 196 16.87 4.87 0.86
C PRO A 196 16.94 5.81 2.06
N GLU A 197 17.13 7.11 1.84
CA GLU A 197 17.16 8.13 2.88
C GLU A 197 15.81 8.31 3.59
N GLN A 198 14.71 7.99 2.90
CA GLN A 198 13.34 8.05 3.45
C GLN A 198 13.03 6.86 4.36
N VAL A 199 13.89 5.84 4.38
CA VAL A 199 13.71 4.61 5.16
C VAL A 199 14.34 4.69 6.56
N ARG A 200 15.26 5.64 6.77
CA ARG A 200 16.07 5.77 7.99
C ARG A 200 15.48 6.74 9.03
N ARG A 201 14.36 7.39 8.73
CA ARG A 201 13.61 8.22 9.67
C ARG A 201 12.64 7.35 10.46
#